data_AF-A0A7V1DQF2-F1
#
_entry.id   AF-A0A7V1DQF2-F1
#
_cell.length_a   1.000
_cell.length_b   1.000
_cell.length_c   1.000
_cell.angle_alpha   90.00
_cell.angle_beta   90.00
_cell.angle_gamma   90.00
#
_symmetry.space_group_name_H-M   'P 1'
#
loop_
_entity.id
_entity.type
_entity.pdbx_description
1 polymer ?
#
loop_
_entity_poly.entity_id
_entity_poly.type
_entity_poly.pdbx_seq_one_letter_code
_entity_poly.pdbx_strand_id
1 'polypeptide(L)'
;MNPETRPRYSRSLYDVTPLDHAEVERLAAKLDPEAFRVTQRAGTEPPFCGRFVDHHESGIYTCVVCGLPLYRSADKFHSGTGWPSFFREFDRDHVARQLDLSHGMVRTEIRCARCGAHLGHVFPDGPPPTGERHCLNSAALKFVPDGQPLPPESQPVHPEVAYFAGGCFWGIEHYFQQGPGVIDAVSGYMQGHVEHPTYEQVCSGTTGHAETVKVVYDPKRISYRRLLEAFFAMHDPTQWMRQGPDVGEQYRSGIWYVNEEQRREALAFIRELEASGRYAGRKIVTQVEPAKTFWPAEEYHQDFIAKTGRPCHVANPW
;
A
#
# COMPACT_ATOMS: atom_id res chain seq x y z
N MET A 1 -10.61 -6.20 12.41
CA MET A 1 -9.14 -6.21 12.26
C MET A 1 -8.53 -5.10 13.10
N ASN A 2 -7.43 -5.35 13.81
CA ASN A 2 -6.68 -4.30 14.50
C ASN A 2 -6.16 -3.30 13.44
N PRO A 3 -6.43 -1.98 13.55
CA PRO A 3 -5.91 -0.99 12.59
C PRO A 3 -4.37 -1.00 12.46
N GLU A 4 -3.65 -1.57 13.44
CA GLU A 4 -2.20 -1.73 13.41
C GLU A 4 -1.69 -2.83 12.45
N THR A 5 -2.55 -3.73 11.98
CA THR A 5 -2.15 -4.85 11.11
C THR A 5 -2.60 -4.71 9.66
N ARG A 6 -3.12 -3.53 9.26
CA ARG A 6 -3.48 -3.29 7.85
C ARG A 6 -2.21 -3.19 7.01
N PRO A 7 -2.17 -3.85 5.84
CA PRO A 7 -1.08 -3.68 4.89
C PRO A 7 -0.80 -2.20 4.64
N ARG A 8 0.47 -1.82 4.67
CA ARG A 8 0.90 -0.48 4.27
C ARG A 8 2.00 -0.61 3.25
N TYR A 9 1.88 0.18 2.19
CA TYR A 9 2.84 0.20 1.10
C TYR A 9 3.38 1.62 0.96
N SER A 10 4.70 1.73 0.78
CA SER A 10 5.33 3.01 0.47
C SER A 10 5.05 3.41 -0.98
N ARG A 11 5.37 4.66 -1.33
CA ARG A 11 5.25 5.15 -2.72
C ARG A 11 6.13 4.39 -3.70
N SER A 12 7.26 3.88 -3.22
CA SER A 12 8.15 2.99 -3.96
C SER A 12 7.70 1.52 -3.97
N LEU A 13 6.47 1.23 -3.55
CA LEU A 13 5.83 -0.08 -3.55
C LEU A 13 6.52 -1.11 -2.66
N TYR A 14 7.12 -0.69 -1.55
CA TYR A 14 7.61 -1.62 -0.54
C TYR A 14 6.56 -1.81 0.55
N ASP A 15 6.42 -3.06 0.99
CA ASP A 15 5.63 -3.39 2.16
C ASP A 15 6.31 -2.85 3.43
N VAL A 16 5.68 -1.83 4.01
CA VAL A 16 6.07 -1.16 5.26
C VAL A 16 5.07 -1.47 6.39
N THR A 17 4.27 -2.51 6.24
CA THR A 17 3.36 -2.99 7.29
C THR A 17 4.16 -3.26 8.55
N PRO A 18 3.81 -2.67 9.71
CA PRO A 18 4.47 -2.99 10.97
C PRO A 18 4.47 -4.50 11.24
N LEU A 19 5.65 -5.06 11.49
CA LEU A 19 5.79 -6.46 11.88
C LEU A 19 5.27 -6.64 13.31
N ASP A 20 4.67 -7.80 13.57
CA ASP A 20 4.30 -8.15 14.93
C ASP A 20 5.55 -8.37 15.80
N HIS A 21 5.36 -8.25 17.12
CA HIS A 21 6.47 -8.30 18.07
C HIS A 21 7.21 -9.66 18.04
N ALA A 22 6.49 -10.77 17.86
CA ALA A 22 7.09 -12.09 17.83
C ALA A 22 8.02 -12.29 16.62
N GLU A 23 7.63 -11.75 15.46
CA GLU A 23 8.44 -11.76 14.25
C GLU A 23 9.67 -10.86 14.40
N VAL A 24 9.52 -9.67 14.99
CA VAL A 24 10.67 -8.80 15.31
C VAL A 24 11.64 -9.50 16.26
N GLU A 25 11.17 -10.13 17.33
CA GLU A 25 12.00 -10.91 18.25
C GLU A 25 12.75 -12.05 17.54
N ARG A 26 12.06 -12.79 16.67
CA ARG A 26 12.65 -13.89 15.88
C ARG A 26 13.76 -13.40 14.94
N LEU A 27 13.57 -12.25 14.30
CA LEU A 27 14.58 -11.64 13.45
C LEU A 27 15.74 -11.08 14.27
N ALA A 28 15.45 -10.41 15.38
CA ALA A 28 16.43 -9.80 16.27
C ALA A 28 17.33 -10.85 16.95
N ALA A 29 16.83 -12.06 17.23
CA ALA A 29 17.60 -13.17 17.80
C ALA A 29 18.80 -13.61 16.95
N LYS A 30 18.86 -13.23 15.67
CA LYS A 30 19.95 -13.54 14.74
C LYS A 30 21.03 -12.45 14.68
N LEU A 31 20.80 -11.32 15.34
CA LEU A 31 21.73 -10.18 15.34
C LEU A 31 22.93 -10.47 16.24
N ASP A 32 24.07 -9.88 15.90
CA ASP A 32 25.18 -9.80 16.84
C ASP A 32 24.81 -8.88 18.03
N PRO A 33 25.57 -8.96 19.15
CA PRO A 33 25.24 -8.19 20.35
C PRO A 33 25.17 -6.67 20.14
N GLU A 34 25.97 -6.11 19.24
CA GLU A 34 26.01 -4.66 19.01
C GLU A 34 24.81 -4.21 18.17
N ALA A 35 24.52 -4.91 17.08
CA ALA A 35 23.32 -4.69 16.27
C ALA A 35 22.04 -4.86 17.11
N PHE A 36 21.99 -5.86 18.00
CA PHE A 36 20.88 -6.02 18.93
C PHE A 36 20.76 -4.85 19.90
N ARG A 37 21.86 -4.44 20.54
CA ARG A 37 21.90 -3.33 21.49
C ARG A 37 21.44 -2.02 20.83
N VAL A 38 21.94 -1.73 19.63
CA VAL A 38 21.56 -0.54 18.88
C VAL A 38 20.08 -0.60 18.51
N THR A 39 19.67 -1.64 17.77
CA THR A 39 18.34 -1.65 17.14
C THR A 39 17.20 -1.90 18.12
N GLN A 40 17.40 -2.71 19.16
CA GLN A 40 16.34 -3.12 20.09
C GLN A 40 16.37 -2.35 21.41
N ARG A 41 17.52 -1.76 21.79
CA ARG A 41 17.68 -1.02 23.05
C ARG A 41 18.04 0.45 22.86
N ALA A 42 17.84 0.98 21.65
CA ALA A 42 18.15 2.36 21.28
C ALA A 42 19.59 2.78 21.65
N GLY A 43 20.54 1.84 21.52
CA GLY A 43 21.95 2.11 21.74
C GLY A 43 22.56 2.94 20.61
N THR A 44 23.66 3.62 20.90
CA THR A 44 24.47 4.33 19.90
C THR A 44 25.87 3.73 19.84
N GLU A 45 26.39 3.50 18.63
CA GLU A 45 27.78 3.09 18.41
C GLU A 45 28.75 4.21 18.82
N PRO A 46 29.96 3.89 19.28
CA PRO A 46 31.01 4.90 19.43
C PRO A 46 31.33 5.58 18.08
N PRO A 47 31.59 6.90 18.08
CA PRO A 47 31.93 7.60 16.85
C PRO A 47 33.21 7.06 16.24
N PHE A 48 33.28 7.07 14.90
CA PHE A 48 34.41 6.60 14.07
C PHE A 48 34.69 5.09 14.11
N CYS A 49 33.88 4.31 14.83
CA CYS A 49 34.07 2.85 14.93
C CYS A 49 33.18 2.04 13.98
N GLY A 50 32.11 2.64 13.46
CA GLY A 50 31.12 1.93 12.64
C GLY A 50 31.65 1.60 11.24
N ARG A 51 31.31 0.40 10.74
CA ARG A 51 31.75 -0.10 9.42
C ARG A 51 31.39 0.83 8.25
N PHE A 52 30.27 1.57 8.36
CA PHE A 52 29.74 2.37 7.26
C PHE A 52 30.09 3.85 7.33
N VAL A 53 30.91 4.29 8.29
CA VAL A 53 31.33 5.70 8.44
C VAL A 53 31.99 6.20 7.14
N ASP A 54 33.07 5.54 6.70
CA ASP A 54 33.83 5.90 5.49
C ASP A 54 33.57 4.93 4.31
N HIS A 55 32.36 4.39 4.25
CA HIS A 55 31.94 3.52 3.16
C HIS A 55 31.44 4.34 1.96
N HIS A 56 31.92 4.01 0.75
CA HIS A 56 31.67 4.76 -0.49
C HIS A 56 31.22 3.90 -1.68
N GLU A 57 30.99 2.60 -1.49
CA GLU A 57 30.48 1.72 -2.55
C GLU A 57 29.06 2.13 -2.95
N SER A 58 28.74 2.00 -4.25
CA SER A 58 27.40 2.29 -4.79
C SER A 58 26.42 1.18 -4.46
N GLY A 59 25.28 1.53 -3.86
CA GLY A 59 24.29 0.55 -3.41
C GLY A 59 23.24 1.10 -2.46
N ILE A 60 22.57 0.18 -1.78
CA ILE A 60 21.45 0.45 -0.88
C ILE A 60 21.81 -0.03 0.53
N TYR A 61 21.53 0.83 1.51
CA TYR A 61 21.57 0.48 2.92
C TYR A 61 20.18 0.03 3.36
N THR A 62 20.11 -1.19 3.88
CA THR A 62 18.87 -1.85 4.34
C THR A 62 18.87 -1.99 5.86
N CYS A 63 17.68 -2.10 6.44
CA CYS A 63 17.54 -2.40 7.87
C CYS A 63 18.16 -3.76 8.18
N VAL A 64 19.08 -3.83 9.14
CA VAL A 64 19.74 -5.09 9.54
C VAL A 64 18.74 -6.16 9.99
N VAL A 65 17.61 -5.75 10.57
CA VAL A 65 16.58 -6.60 11.17
C VAL A 65 15.65 -7.20 10.13
N CYS A 66 14.94 -6.34 9.37
CA CYS A 66 13.91 -6.79 8.44
C CYS A 66 14.29 -6.64 6.97
N GLY A 67 15.42 -6.00 6.63
CA GLY A 67 15.88 -5.81 5.25
C GLY A 67 15.25 -4.62 4.49
N LEU A 68 14.27 -3.91 5.06
CA LEU A 68 13.64 -2.77 4.38
C LEU A 68 14.72 -1.77 3.88
N PRO A 69 14.72 -1.34 2.61
CA PRO A 69 15.63 -0.32 2.12
C PRO A 69 15.46 0.99 2.89
N LEU A 70 16.54 1.56 3.42
CA LEU A 70 16.46 2.75 4.25
C LEU A 70 17.11 3.97 3.59
N TYR A 71 18.27 3.79 2.96
CA TYR A 71 19.05 4.88 2.37
C TYR A 71 19.81 4.41 1.13
N ARG A 72 20.11 5.32 0.20
CA ARG A 72 20.99 5.06 -0.95
C ARG A 72 22.38 5.60 -0.67
N SER A 73 23.41 4.98 -1.23
CA SER A 73 24.78 5.51 -1.17
C SER A 73 24.90 6.91 -1.78
N ALA A 74 24.10 7.22 -2.80
CA ALA A 74 24.05 8.55 -3.43
C ALA A 74 23.59 9.66 -2.48
N ASP A 75 22.83 9.31 -1.43
CA ASP A 75 22.34 10.26 -0.43
C ASP A 75 23.29 10.38 0.78
N LYS A 76 24.37 9.59 0.80
CA LYS A 76 25.37 9.57 1.88
C LYS A 76 26.34 10.75 1.73
N PHE A 77 26.70 11.37 2.85
CA PHE A 77 27.70 12.43 2.89
C PHE A 77 28.56 12.36 4.16
N HIS A 78 29.72 13.02 4.13
CA HIS A 78 30.60 13.10 5.29
C HIS A 78 30.20 14.29 6.18
N SER A 79 29.64 13.99 7.35
CA SER A 79 29.23 15.02 8.33
C SER A 79 30.31 15.40 9.34
N GLY A 80 31.40 14.63 9.44
CA GLY A 80 32.43 14.79 10.47
C GLY A 80 32.02 14.34 11.88
N THR A 81 30.82 13.79 12.04
CA THR A 81 30.32 13.36 13.36
C THR A 81 30.86 12.01 13.82
N GLY A 82 31.40 11.20 12.91
CA GLY A 82 31.86 9.84 13.19
C GLY A 82 30.80 8.76 13.01
N TRP A 83 29.65 9.08 12.43
CA TRP A 83 28.59 8.12 12.06
C TRP A 83 28.21 8.27 10.59
N PRO A 84 27.77 7.19 9.91
CA PRO A 84 27.22 7.30 8.56
C PRO A 84 26.07 8.30 8.56
N SER A 85 26.16 9.27 7.63
CA SER A 85 25.21 10.36 7.53
C SER A 85 24.60 10.41 6.15
N PHE A 86 23.29 10.58 6.09
CA PHE A 86 22.53 10.70 4.84
C PHE A 86 21.66 11.96 4.90
N PHE A 87 21.33 12.53 3.75
CA PHE A 87 20.45 13.70 3.72
C PHE A 87 19.00 13.36 3.33
N ARG A 88 18.72 12.12 2.92
CA ARG A 88 17.39 11.71 2.46
C ARG A 88 17.18 10.20 2.61
N GLU A 89 15.99 9.78 3.01
CA GLU A 89 15.58 8.38 3.06
C GLU A 89 15.35 7.80 1.66
N PHE A 90 15.45 6.48 1.51
CA PHE A 90 15.13 5.77 0.27
C PHE A 90 13.69 6.07 -0.19
N ASP A 91 12.77 6.09 0.77
CA ASP A 91 11.38 6.55 0.66
C ASP A 91 10.97 7.09 2.04
N ARG A 92 10.18 8.16 2.06
CA ARG A 92 9.74 8.82 3.30
C ARG A 92 9.02 7.85 4.23
N ASP A 93 8.26 6.90 3.67
CA ASP A 93 7.46 5.96 4.46
C ASP A 93 8.29 4.80 5.05
N HIS A 94 9.59 4.71 4.71
CA HIS A 94 10.47 3.65 5.23
C HIS A 94 11.06 3.98 6.61
N VAL A 95 11.01 5.24 7.03
CA VAL A 95 11.58 5.72 8.29
C VAL A 95 10.51 6.40 9.13
N ALA A 96 10.23 5.84 10.30
CA ALA A 96 9.37 6.47 11.30
C ALA A 96 10.17 7.48 12.13
N ARG A 97 9.55 8.62 12.45
CA ARG A 97 10.14 9.67 13.29
C ARG A 97 9.42 9.73 14.63
N GLN A 98 10.18 9.78 15.72
CA GLN A 98 9.66 9.82 17.08
C GLN A 98 10.36 10.91 17.90
N LEU A 99 9.60 11.62 18.74
CA LEU A 99 10.17 12.58 19.69
C LEU A 99 10.97 11.81 20.76
N ASP A 100 12.22 12.21 20.95
CA ASP A 100 13.11 11.66 21.97
C ASP A 100 13.52 12.77 22.95
N LEU A 101 13.09 12.61 24.20
CA LEU A 101 13.37 13.52 25.33
C LEU A 101 14.43 12.97 26.29
N SER A 102 15.10 11.87 25.93
CA SER A 102 16.13 11.25 26.76
C SER A 102 17.32 12.20 26.95
N HIS A 103 18.05 11.98 28.05
CA HIS A 103 19.27 12.75 28.39
C HIS A 103 19.06 14.27 28.51
N GLY A 104 17.82 14.74 28.72
CA GLY A 104 17.49 16.16 28.83
C GLY A 104 17.60 16.92 27.50
N MET A 105 17.62 16.22 26.37
CA MET A 105 17.68 16.81 25.03
C MET A 105 16.33 16.68 24.33
N VAL A 106 16.06 17.54 23.35
CA VAL A 106 14.93 17.41 22.43
C VAL A 106 15.48 16.96 21.08
N ARG A 107 15.26 15.69 20.73
CA ARG A 107 15.76 15.09 19.48
C ARG A 107 14.63 14.41 18.73
N THR A 108 14.87 14.13 17.45
CA THR A 108 13.98 13.29 16.63
C THR A 108 14.69 11.98 16.33
N GLU A 109 14.25 10.92 17.00
CA GLU A 109 14.68 9.56 16.73
C GLU A 109 14.12 9.10 15.37
N ILE A 110 14.95 8.41 14.60
CA ILE A 110 14.56 7.72 13.38
C ILE A 110 14.61 6.20 13.61
N ARG A 111 13.51 5.53 13.27
CA ARG A 111 13.33 4.08 13.37
C ARG A 111 12.96 3.51 12.02
N CYS A 112 13.26 2.23 11.79
CA CYS A 112 12.69 1.51 10.65
C CYS A 112 11.16 1.47 10.79
N ALA A 113 10.42 1.97 9.79
CA ALA A 113 8.96 2.03 9.84
C ALA A 113 8.29 0.65 9.93
N ARG A 114 8.97 -0.39 9.42
CA ARG A 114 8.45 -1.76 9.38
C ARG A 114 8.68 -2.56 10.66
N CYS A 115 9.89 -2.52 11.24
CA CYS A 115 10.21 -3.35 12.41
C CYS A 115 10.51 -2.57 13.69
N GLY A 116 10.42 -1.24 13.67
CA GLY A 116 10.66 -0.39 14.85
C GLY A 116 12.12 -0.28 15.29
N ALA A 117 13.05 -0.93 14.58
CA ALA A 117 14.48 -0.88 14.89
C ALA A 117 15.00 0.56 14.97
N HIS A 118 15.66 0.90 16.07
CA HIS A 118 16.37 2.18 16.20
C HIS A 118 17.47 2.27 15.15
N LEU A 119 17.49 3.38 14.41
CA LEU A 119 18.51 3.66 13.40
C LEU A 119 19.47 4.75 13.88
N GLY A 120 18.94 5.80 14.51
CA GLY A 120 19.70 6.95 14.97
C GLY A 120 18.79 8.17 15.14
N HIS A 121 19.27 9.35 14.76
CA HIS A 121 18.54 10.61 14.89
C HIS A 121 18.67 11.48 13.64
N VAL A 122 17.66 12.33 13.41
CA VAL A 122 17.68 13.35 12.35
C VAL A 122 17.86 14.74 12.94
N PHE A 123 18.66 15.56 12.27
CA PHE A 123 19.03 16.91 12.68
C PHE A 123 18.83 17.92 11.53
N PRO A 124 18.49 19.19 11.82
CA PRO A 124 18.22 20.21 10.79
C PRO A 124 19.51 20.94 10.32
N ASP A 125 20.65 20.25 10.32
CA ASP A 125 21.98 20.79 9.98
C ASP A 125 22.61 20.05 8.79
N GLY A 126 21.79 19.44 7.95
CA GLY A 126 22.23 18.71 6.76
C GLY A 126 22.38 19.57 5.51
N PRO A 127 22.91 18.98 4.44
CA PRO A 127 23.08 19.68 3.17
C PRO A 127 21.72 19.88 2.45
N PRO A 128 21.65 20.79 1.47
CA PRO A 128 20.56 20.80 0.49
C PRO A 128 20.45 19.44 -0.22
N PRO A 129 19.26 19.06 -0.72
CA PRO A 129 18.03 19.87 -0.79
C PRO A 129 17.11 19.76 0.42
N THR A 130 17.34 18.81 1.33
CA THR A 130 16.45 18.58 2.48
C THR A 130 16.80 19.46 3.67
N GLY A 131 18.08 19.83 3.82
CA GLY A 131 18.58 20.48 5.03
C GLY A 131 18.66 19.53 6.23
N GLU A 132 18.43 18.23 6.02
CA GLU A 132 18.38 17.24 7.07
C GLU A 132 19.64 16.38 7.07
N ARG A 133 20.14 16.08 8.26
CA ARG A 133 21.22 15.11 8.48
C ARG A 133 20.68 13.95 9.28
N HIS A 134 20.58 12.81 8.63
CA HIS A 134 20.20 11.54 9.21
C HIS A 134 21.48 10.88 9.69
N CYS A 135 21.72 10.92 11.00
CA CYS A 135 22.90 10.37 11.64
C CYS A 135 22.58 8.96 12.15
N LEU A 136 23.13 7.92 11.51
CA LEU A 136 22.76 6.54 11.77
C LEU A 136 23.87 5.72 12.42
N ASN A 137 23.46 4.64 13.07
CA ASN A 137 24.35 3.57 13.48
C ASN A 137 24.61 2.63 12.29
N SER A 138 25.87 2.37 11.96
CA SER A 138 26.29 1.32 11.04
C SER A 138 25.75 -0.05 11.45
N ALA A 139 25.71 -0.35 12.75
CA ALA A 139 25.21 -1.62 13.28
C ALA A 139 23.70 -1.84 13.02
N ALA A 140 22.95 -0.78 12.71
CA ALA A 140 21.54 -0.88 12.33
C ALA A 140 21.34 -1.18 10.83
N LEU A 141 22.42 -1.21 10.04
CA LEU A 141 22.38 -1.28 8.59
C LEU A 141 23.04 -2.57 8.05
N LYS A 142 22.54 -3.01 6.90
CA LYS A 142 23.25 -3.90 5.97
C LYS A 142 23.43 -3.16 4.65
N PHE A 143 24.45 -3.52 3.88
CA PHE A 143 24.69 -2.92 2.57
C PHE A 143 24.48 -3.94 1.46
N VAL A 144 23.79 -3.53 0.39
CA VAL A 144 23.58 -4.30 -0.82
C VAL A 144 24.17 -3.50 -1.98
N PRO A 145 25.28 -3.95 -2.60
CA PRO A 145 25.88 -3.28 -3.75
C PRO A 145 24.92 -3.21 -4.94
N ASP A 146 25.07 -2.18 -5.77
CA ASP A 146 24.33 -2.07 -7.03
C ASP A 146 24.57 -3.31 -7.91
N GLY A 147 23.50 -3.75 -8.59
CA GLY A 147 23.51 -4.97 -9.41
C GLY A 147 23.33 -6.27 -8.63
N GLN A 148 23.36 -6.24 -7.28
CA GLN A 148 22.95 -7.39 -6.47
C GLN A 148 21.45 -7.30 -6.13
N PRO A 149 20.72 -8.42 -6.12
CA PRO A 149 19.32 -8.42 -5.75
C PRO A 149 19.18 -8.11 -4.25
N LEU A 150 18.23 -7.23 -3.91
CA LEU A 150 17.78 -7.07 -2.53
C LEU A 150 17.26 -8.41 -1.99
N PRO A 151 17.35 -8.65 -0.67
CA PRO A 151 16.75 -9.84 -0.04
C PRO A 151 15.27 -9.99 -0.43
N PRO A 152 14.72 -11.21 -0.57
CA PRO A 152 13.33 -11.43 -0.97
C PRO A 152 12.30 -10.64 -0.14
N GLU A 153 12.54 -10.50 1.17
CA GLU A 153 11.73 -9.72 2.12
C GLU A 153 11.82 -8.19 1.90
N SER A 154 12.69 -7.77 0.99
CA SER A 154 13.07 -6.39 0.69
C SER A 154 12.94 -6.10 -0.80
N GLN A 155 12.10 -6.85 -1.51
CA GLN A 155 11.72 -6.57 -2.88
C GLN A 155 10.43 -5.73 -2.90
N PRO A 156 10.29 -4.78 -3.84
CA PRO A 156 9.02 -4.09 -4.01
C PRO A 156 7.95 -5.09 -4.47
N VAL A 157 6.69 -4.80 -4.16
CA VAL A 157 5.58 -5.58 -4.67
C VAL A 157 5.38 -5.32 -6.16
N HIS A 158 4.85 -6.33 -6.85
CA HIS A 158 4.44 -6.23 -8.24
C HIS A 158 2.92 -6.21 -8.28
N PRO A 159 2.30 -5.01 -8.19
CA PRO A 159 0.86 -4.90 -8.07
C PRO A 159 0.16 -5.32 -9.37
N GLU A 160 -1.02 -5.90 -9.20
CA GLU A 160 -1.97 -6.13 -10.28
C GLU A 160 -3.17 -5.18 -10.14
N VAL A 161 -3.95 -5.05 -11.21
CA VAL A 161 -5.11 -4.16 -11.26
C VAL A 161 -6.36 -4.95 -11.62
N ALA A 162 -7.44 -4.67 -10.90
CA ALA A 162 -8.79 -5.17 -11.18
C ALA A 162 -9.78 -4.01 -11.21
N TYR A 163 -10.84 -4.12 -12.03
CA TYR A 163 -11.88 -3.10 -12.13
C TYR A 163 -13.26 -3.70 -11.84
N PHE A 164 -13.98 -3.08 -10.90
CA PHE A 164 -15.29 -3.55 -10.46
C PHE A 164 -16.30 -2.39 -10.48
N ALA A 165 -17.47 -2.63 -11.07
CA ALA A 165 -18.63 -1.74 -11.04
C ALA A 165 -19.76 -2.45 -10.27
N GLY A 166 -20.30 -1.86 -9.21
CA GLY A 166 -21.18 -2.57 -8.29
C GLY A 166 -22.32 -1.73 -7.72
N GLY A 167 -22.66 -0.61 -8.35
CA GLY A 167 -23.50 0.44 -7.78
C GLY A 167 -22.69 1.67 -7.42
N CYS A 168 -23.14 2.44 -6.42
CA CYS A 168 -22.43 3.62 -5.93
C CYS A 168 -20.98 3.27 -5.55
N PHE A 169 -19.99 3.88 -6.21
CA PHE A 169 -18.59 3.54 -6.01
C PHE A 169 -18.06 3.82 -4.59
N TRP A 170 -18.74 4.67 -3.80
CA TRP A 170 -18.24 5.10 -2.49
C TRP A 170 -18.18 3.94 -1.50
N GLY A 171 -19.21 3.08 -1.52
CA GLY A 171 -19.22 1.88 -0.69
C GLY A 171 -18.21 0.85 -1.16
N ILE A 172 -18.15 0.63 -2.48
CA ILE A 172 -17.26 -0.36 -3.09
C ILE A 172 -15.78 0.01 -2.85
N GLU A 173 -15.42 1.27 -3.08
CA GLU A 173 -14.10 1.83 -2.80
C GLU A 173 -13.75 1.65 -1.33
N HIS A 174 -14.59 2.17 -0.43
CA HIS A 174 -14.34 2.14 1.01
C HIS A 174 -14.06 0.74 1.54
N TYR A 175 -14.79 -0.26 1.06
CA TYR A 175 -14.54 -1.62 1.49
C TYR A 175 -13.31 -2.19 0.79
N PHE A 176 -13.09 -2.01 -0.51
CA PHE A 176 -11.84 -2.49 -1.12
C PHE A 176 -10.59 -1.91 -0.45
N GLN A 177 -10.59 -0.63 -0.05
CA GLN A 177 -9.49 -0.01 0.71
C GLN A 177 -9.16 -0.73 2.04
N GLN A 178 -10.08 -1.53 2.57
CA GLN A 178 -9.90 -2.30 3.80
C GLN A 178 -9.43 -3.74 3.55
N GLY A 179 -9.31 -4.15 2.29
CA GLY A 179 -8.89 -5.49 1.91
C GLY A 179 -7.44 -5.77 2.33
N PRO A 180 -7.14 -6.96 2.90
CA PRO A 180 -5.83 -7.29 3.49
C PRO A 180 -4.67 -7.46 2.48
N GLY A 181 -4.88 -7.14 1.21
CA GLY A 181 -3.82 -7.05 0.20
C GLY A 181 -4.11 -6.00 -0.86
N VAL A 182 -5.08 -5.12 -0.61
CA VAL A 182 -5.37 -3.99 -1.51
C VAL A 182 -4.40 -2.87 -1.16
N ILE A 183 -3.67 -2.40 -2.17
CA ILE A 183 -2.69 -1.32 -2.07
C ILE A 183 -3.40 0.02 -2.23
N ASP A 184 -4.33 0.09 -3.19
CA ASP A 184 -5.07 1.31 -3.50
C ASP A 184 -6.43 0.95 -4.11
N ALA A 185 -7.42 1.81 -3.90
CA ALA A 185 -8.71 1.72 -4.56
C ALA A 185 -9.21 3.12 -4.90
N VAL A 186 -9.47 3.34 -6.19
CA VAL A 186 -9.77 4.65 -6.76
C VAL A 186 -11.13 4.61 -7.45
N SER A 187 -12.03 5.52 -7.06
CA SER A 187 -13.33 5.71 -7.70
C SER A 187 -13.19 6.38 -9.06
N GLY A 188 -13.98 5.97 -10.05
CA GLY A 188 -13.95 6.54 -11.39
C GLY A 188 -15.04 6.02 -12.31
N TYR A 189 -14.84 6.29 -13.60
CA TYR A 189 -15.80 6.02 -14.67
C TYR A 189 -15.14 5.20 -15.77
N MET A 190 -15.82 4.15 -16.23
CA MET A 190 -15.32 3.29 -17.31
C MET A 190 -16.47 2.78 -18.20
N GLN A 191 -16.12 2.24 -19.35
CA GLN A 191 -17.01 1.58 -20.33
C GLN A 191 -17.90 2.49 -21.17
N GLY A 192 -17.98 3.77 -20.86
CA GLY A 192 -18.66 4.78 -21.67
C GLY A 192 -17.85 5.28 -22.86
N HIS A 193 -18.39 6.28 -23.54
CA HIS A 193 -17.83 6.82 -24.79
C HIS A 193 -17.38 8.29 -24.69
N VAL A 194 -17.71 8.98 -23.59
CA VAL A 194 -17.26 10.36 -23.34
C VAL A 194 -15.88 10.33 -22.71
N GLU A 195 -14.93 11.10 -23.24
CA GLU A 195 -13.61 11.27 -22.65
C GLU A 195 -13.65 12.28 -21.51
N HIS A 196 -12.83 12.08 -20.46
CA HIS A 196 -12.80 12.93 -19.26
C HIS A 196 -14.20 13.29 -18.71
N PRO A 197 -15.09 12.31 -18.49
CA PRO A 197 -16.44 12.58 -18.00
C PRO A 197 -16.41 13.18 -16.58
N THR A 198 -17.28 14.14 -16.34
CA THR A 198 -17.59 14.66 -14.99
C THR A 198 -18.69 13.85 -14.34
N TYR A 199 -18.79 13.89 -13.01
CA TYR A 199 -19.88 13.23 -12.29
C TYR A 199 -21.25 13.65 -12.81
N GLU A 200 -21.48 14.95 -13.05
CA GLU A 200 -22.76 15.46 -13.54
C GLU A 200 -23.14 14.89 -14.91
N GLN A 201 -22.16 14.71 -15.80
CA GLN A 201 -22.38 14.08 -17.09
C GLN A 201 -22.67 12.59 -16.95
N VAL A 202 -22.06 11.89 -16.00
CA VAL A 202 -22.35 10.48 -15.75
C VAL A 202 -23.76 10.31 -15.17
N CYS A 203 -24.17 11.19 -14.25
CA CYS A 203 -25.50 11.19 -13.66
C CYS A 203 -26.63 11.44 -14.66
N SER A 204 -26.37 12.11 -15.79
CA SER A 204 -27.38 12.28 -16.85
C SER A 204 -27.74 10.96 -17.55
N GLY A 205 -26.90 9.92 -17.40
CA GLY A 205 -27.05 8.62 -18.07
C GLY A 205 -26.67 8.64 -19.55
N THR A 206 -26.20 9.75 -20.10
CA THR A 206 -25.93 9.87 -21.55
C THR A 206 -24.52 9.45 -21.96
N THR A 207 -23.61 9.21 -21.01
CA THR A 207 -22.19 8.93 -21.31
C THR A 207 -21.89 7.44 -21.52
N GLY A 208 -22.80 6.55 -21.11
CA GLY A 208 -22.61 5.09 -21.09
C GLY A 208 -21.60 4.59 -20.06
N HIS A 209 -21.01 5.47 -19.23
CA HIS A 209 -20.06 5.06 -18.21
C HIS A 209 -20.75 4.30 -17.07
N ALA A 210 -20.03 3.36 -16.47
CA ALA A 210 -20.33 2.78 -15.16
C ALA A 210 -19.46 3.45 -14.10
N GLU A 211 -20.02 3.73 -12.93
CA GLU A 211 -19.24 3.95 -11.72
C GLU A 211 -18.42 2.69 -11.44
N THR A 212 -17.11 2.85 -11.42
CA THR A 212 -16.14 1.76 -11.39
C THR A 212 -15.06 2.09 -10.36
N VAL A 213 -14.66 1.09 -9.59
CA VAL A 213 -13.51 1.16 -8.69
C VAL A 213 -12.34 0.43 -9.33
N LYS A 214 -11.22 1.15 -9.49
CA LYS A 214 -9.93 0.57 -9.83
C LYS A 214 -9.26 0.08 -8.56
N VAL A 215 -9.09 -1.23 -8.42
CA VAL A 215 -8.42 -1.87 -7.28
C VAL A 215 -7.01 -2.27 -7.68
N VAL A 216 -6.02 -1.70 -7.02
CA VAL A 216 -4.61 -2.09 -7.13
C VAL A 216 -4.29 -3.01 -5.95
N TYR A 217 -3.79 -4.21 -6.21
CA TYR A 217 -3.60 -5.22 -5.16
C TYR A 217 -2.28 -5.98 -5.30
N ASP A 218 -1.81 -6.51 -4.18
CA ASP A 218 -0.66 -7.42 -4.11
C ASP A 218 -1.13 -8.87 -4.28
N PRO A 219 -0.85 -9.52 -5.42
CA PRO A 219 -1.31 -10.89 -5.69
C PRO A 219 -0.71 -11.92 -4.72
N LYS A 220 0.37 -11.58 -3.99
CA LYS A 220 0.94 -12.45 -2.94
C LYS A 220 0.14 -12.42 -1.65
N ARG A 221 -0.66 -11.37 -1.41
CA ARG A 221 -1.47 -11.19 -0.20
C ARG A 221 -2.95 -11.44 -0.43
N ILE A 222 -3.46 -11.09 -1.60
CA ILE A 222 -4.86 -11.31 -1.96
C ILE A 222 -4.97 -11.77 -3.41
N SER A 223 -5.71 -12.85 -3.64
CA SER A 223 -5.97 -13.35 -4.98
C SER A 223 -7.11 -12.57 -5.65
N TYR A 224 -7.11 -12.54 -6.98
CA TYR A 224 -8.23 -12.01 -7.75
C TYR A 224 -9.56 -12.71 -7.39
N ARG A 225 -9.51 -14.03 -7.14
CA ARG A 225 -10.63 -14.79 -6.60
C ARG A 225 -11.23 -14.18 -5.33
N ARG A 226 -10.38 -13.81 -4.37
CA ARG A 226 -10.84 -13.25 -3.10
C ARG A 226 -11.43 -11.85 -3.29
N LEU A 227 -10.93 -11.07 -4.25
CA LEU A 227 -11.54 -9.81 -4.67
C LEU A 227 -12.93 -10.02 -5.28
N LEU A 228 -13.12 -11.05 -6.12
CA LEU A 228 -14.44 -11.42 -6.64
C LEU A 228 -15.41 -11.82 -5.53
N GLU A 229 -14.97 -12.64 -4.58
CA GLU A 229 -15.79 -13.01 -3.41
C GLU A 229 -16.25 -11.78 -2.63
N ALA A 230 -15.33 -10.84 -2.41
CA ALA A 230 -15.66 -9.57 -1.76
C ALA A 230 -16.64 -8.74 -2.59
N PHE A 231 -16.39 -8.59 -3.89
CA PHE A 231 -17.24 -7.85 -4.82
C PHE A 231 -18.69 -8.36 -4.80
N PHE A 232 -18.89 -9.67 -4.95
CA PHE A 232 -20.22 -10.28 -4.95
C PHE A 232 -20.87 -10.36 -3.56
N ALA A 233 -20.12 -10.11 -2.47
CA ALA A 233 -20.70 -9.93 -1.14
C ALA A 233 -21.19 -8.49 -0.90
N MET A 234 -20.68 -7.51 -1.64
CA MET A 234 -20.97 -6.08 -1.45
C MET A 234 -22.26 -5.60 -2.13
N HIS A 235 -22.71 -6.25 -3.21
CA HIS A 235 -23.81 -5.75 -4.03
C HIS A 235 -24.75 -6.89 -4.47
N ASP A 236 -25.97 -6.57 -4.92
CA ASP A 236 -26.87 -7.54 -5.55
C ASP A 236 -26.54 -7.64 -7.06
N PRO A 237 -25.95 -8.76 -7.53
CA PRO A 237 -25.55 -8.93 -8.92
C PRO A 237 -26.70 -9.33 -9.86
N THR A 238 -27.93 -9.44 -9.34
CA THR A 238 -29.12 -9.82 -10.11
C THR A 238 -29.97 -8.61 -10.52
N GLN A 239 -29.58 -7.41 -10.06
CA GLN A 239 -30.26 -6.16 -10.40
C GLN A 239 -29.73 -5.59 -11.71
N TRP A 240 -30.61 -5.46 -12.69
CA TRP A 240 -30.28 -4.90 -13.99
C TRP A 240 -30.27 -3.37 -13.93
N MET A 241 -29.13 -2.76 -14.31
CA MET A 241 -28.96 -1.30 -14.42
C MET A 241 -29.39 -0.52 -13.17
N ARG A 242 -29.10 -1.09 -12.00
CA ARG A 242 -29.54 -0.61 -10.69
C ARG A 242 -28.73 -1.27 -9.58
N GLN A 243 -28.55 -0.57 -8.47
CA GLN A 243 -28.18 -1.17 -7.19
C GLN A 243 -28.98 -0.55 -6.03
N GLY A 244 -29.80 -1.36 -5.36
CA GLY A 244 -30.61 -0.90 -4.23
C GLY A 244 -31.53 0.26 -4.62
N PRO A 245 -31.45 1.45 -4.01
CA PRO A 245 -32.22 2.63 -4.42
C PRO A 245 -31.65 3.35 -5.65
N ASP A 246 -30.41 3.08 -6.04
CA ASP A 246 -29.69 3.81 -7.09
C ASP A 246 -30.01 3.21 -8.46
N VAL A 247 -30.80 3.94 -9.26
CA VAL A 247 -31.30 3.50 -10.57
C VAL A 247 -30.57 4.22 -11.70
N GLY A 248 -30.03 3.47 -12.65
CA GLY A 248 -29.32 4.01 -13.80
C GLY A 248 -28.26 3.07 -14.33
N GLU A 249 -27.97 3.16 -15.63
CA GLU A 249 -26.93 2.36 -16.28
C GLU A 249 -25.56 2.56 -15.64
N GLN A 250 -25.29 3.74 -15.06
CA GLN A 250 -24.08 4.03 -14.32
C GLN A 250 -23.89 3.18 -13.06
N TYR A 251 -24.95 2.61 -12.50
CA TYR A 251 -24.91 1.77 -11.30
C TYR A 251 -24.93 0.26 -11.60
N ARG A 252 -24.72 -0.12 -12.86
CA ARG A 252 -24.74 -1.52 -13.28
C ARG A 252 -23.62 -2.34 -12.64
N SER A 253 -23.89 -3.62 -12.43
CA SER A 253 -22.88 -4.59 -12.00
C SER A 253 -21.98 -4.99 -13.18
N GLY A 254 -20.67 -4.90 -13.00
CA GLY A 254 -19.70 -5.17 -14.04
C GLY A 254 -18.30 -5.50 -13.52
N ILE A 255 -17.60 -6.33 -14.28
CA ILE A 255 -16.21 -6.72 -14.07
C ILE A 255 -15.45 -6.43 -15.37
N TRP A 256 -14.48 -5.52 -15.31
CA TRP A 256 -13.71 -5.11 -16.48
C TRP A 256 -12.31 -5.73 -16.43
N TYR A 257 -12.12 -6.80 -17.19
CA TYR A 257 -10.90 -7.60 -17.09
C TYR A 257 -9.75 -6.95 -17.86
N VAL A 258 -8.53 -7.05 -17.29
CA VAL A 258 -7.30 -6.56 -17.95
C VAL A 258 -6.51 -7.66 -18.67
N ASN A 259 -6.86 -8.93 -18.43
CA ASN A 259 -6.26 -10.10 -19.07
C ASN A 259 -7.24 -11.28 -19.11
N GLU A 260 -6.89 -12.34 -19.88
CA GLU A 260 -7.74 -13.52 -20.04
C GLU A 260 -7.88 -14.37 -18.76
N GLU A 261 -6.92 -14.29 -17.84
CA GLU A 261 -6.99 -15.00 -16.57
C GLU A 261 -8.11 -14.44 -15.69
N GLN A 262 -8.18 -13.11 -15.53
CA GLN A 262 -9.27 -12.44 -14.84
C GLN A 262 -10.62 -12.72 -15.49
N ARG A 263 -10.70 -12.71 -16.83
CA ARG A 263 -11.92 -13.07 -17.56
C ARG A 263 -12.38 -14.49 -17.23
N ARG A 264 -11.46 -15.47 -17.34
CA ARG A 264 -11.75 -16.88 -17.07
C ARG A 264 -12.22 -17.09 -15.65
N GLU A 265 -11.54 -16.48 -14.68
CA GLU A 265 -11.85 -16.62 -13.26
C GLU A 265 -13.16 -15.93 -12.86
N ALA A 266 -13.43 -14.74 -13.38
CA ALA A 266 -14.70 -14.04 -13.16
C ALA A 266 -15.90 -14.86 -13.70
N LEU A 267 -15.78 -15.37 -14.93
CA LEU A 267 -16.82 -16.21 -15.53
C LEU A 267 -16.99 -17.55 -14.80
N ALA A 268 -15.90 -18.15 -14.31
CA ALA A 268 -15.97 -19.36 -13.49
C ALA A 268 -16.70 -19.08 -12.18
N PHE A 269 -16.36 -17.98 -11.50
CA PHE A 269 -16.99 -17.62 -10.24
C PHE A 269 -18.48 -17.32 -10.38
N ILE A 270 -18.90 -16.63 -11.44
CA ILE A 270 -20.32 -16.39 -11.74
C ILE A 270 -21.05 -17.73 -11.88
N ARG A 271 -20.51 -18.69 -12.64
CA ARG A 271 -21.13 -20.02 -12.80
C ARG A 271 -21.26 -20.77 -11.48
N GLU A 272 -20.25 -20.69 -10.62
CA GLU A 272 -20.29 -21.30 -9.29
C GLU A 272 -21.35 -20.65 -8.40
N LEU A 273 -21.47 -19.32 -8.42
CA LEU A 273 -22.50 -18.59 -7.68
C LEU A 273 -23.91 -18.93 -8.16
N GLU A 274 -24.13 -19.04 -9.46
CA GLU A 274 -25.41 -19.48 -10.04
C GLU A 274 -25.75 -20.91 -9.62
N ALA A 275 -24.77 -21.82 -9.65
CA ALA A 275 -24.94 -23.21 -9.23
C ALA A 275 -25.20 -23.35 -7.71
N SER A 276 -24.68 -22.43 -6.89
CA SER A 276 -24.84 -22.47 -5.42
C SER A 276 -26.27 -22.22 -4.94
N GLY A 277 -27.14 -21.65 -5.78
CA GLY A 277 -28.49 -21.26 -5.39
C GLY A 277 -28.59 -20.04 -4.47
N ARG A 278 -27.46 -19.35 -4.18
CA ARG A 278 -27.39 -18.17 -3.29
C ARG A 278 -28.42 -17.08 -3.63
N TYR A 279 -28.75 -16.91 -4.91
CA TYR A 279 -29.69 -15.88 -5.37
C TYR A 279 -31.11 -16.41 -5.63
N ALA A 280 -31.44 -17.60 -5.11
CA ALA A 280 -32.77 -18.21 -5.21
C ALA A 280 -33.30 -18.31 -6.66
N GLY A 281 -32.41 -18.66 -7.60
CA GLY A 281 -32.75 -18.81 -9.03
C GLY A 281 -32.82 -17.51 -9.82
N ARG A 282 -32.59 -16.34 -9.19
CA ARG A 282 -32.41 -15.08 -9.93
C ARG A 282 -31.11 -15.14 -10.72
N LYS A 283 -31.18 -14.81 -12.01
CA LYS A 283 -30.02 -14.79 -12.92
C LYS A 283 -29.06 -13.67 -12.55
N ILE A 284 -27.75 -13.95 -12.55
CA ILE A 284 -26.72 -12.92 -12.41
C ILE A 284 -26.63 -12.13 -13.71
N VAL A 285 -26.68 -10.79 -13.60
CA VAL A 285 -26.64 -9.87 -14.76
C VAL A 285 -25.33 -9.08 -14.83
N THR A 286 -24.37 -9.39 -13.95
CA THR A 286 -23.02 -8.82 -13.97
C THR A 286 -22.37 -8.96 -15.34
N GLN A 287 -21.97 -7.84 -15.92
CA GLN A 287 -21.26 -7.81 -17.20
C GLN A 287 -19.79 -8.22 -17.00
N VAL A 288 -19.21 -8.96 -17.94
CA VAL A 288 -17.78 -9.30 -17.94
C VAL A 288 -17.21 -8.95 -19.31
N GLU A 289 -16.49 -7.83 -19.35
CA GLU A 289 -16.04 -7.20 -20.60
C GLU A 289 -14.58 -6.75 -20.49
N PRO A 290 -13.85 -6.60 -21.61
CA PRO A 290 -12.49 -6.07 -21.55
C PRO A 290 -12.51 -4.63 -21.01
N ALA A 291 -11.54 -4.29 -20.17
CA ALA A 291 -11.39 -2.94 -19.64
C ALA A 291 -11.11 -1.93 -20.77
N LYS A 292 -11.89 -0.85 -20.82
CA LYS A 292 -11.60 0.35 -21.62
C LYS A 292 -10.81 1.37 -20.78
N THR A 293 -10.71 2.61 -21.27
CA THR A 293 -10.08 3.72 -20.56
C THR A 293 -10.78 3.99 -19.22
N PHE A 294 -10.00 4.01 -18.14
CA PHE A 294 -10.45 4.43 -16.82
C PHE A 294 -10.29 5.93 -16.67
N TRP A 295 -11.34 6.63 -16.25
CA TRP A 295 -11.29 8.04 -15.88
C TRP A 295 -11.46 8.18 -14.37
N PRO A 296 -10.41 8.57 -13.62
CA PRO A 296 -10.56 8.85 -12.20
C PRO A 296 -11.65 9.90 -11.96
N ALA A 297 -12.51 9.65 -10.97
CA ALA A 297 -13.49 10.63 -10.52
C ALA A 297 -12.78 11.76 -9.76
N GLU A 298 -13.49 12.86 -9.57
CA GLU A 298 -13.02 14.05 -8.87
C GLU A 298 -12.56 13.73 -7.44
N GLU A 299 -11.59 14.50 -6.93
CA GLU A 299 -10.97 14.30 -5.59
C GLU A 299 -11.97 14.26 -4.43
N TYR A 300 -13.14 14.90 -4.59
CA TYR A 300 -14.19 14.88 -3.56
C TYR A 300 -14.91 13.52 -3.47
N HIS A 301 -14.88 12.70 -4.53
CA HIS A 301 -15.43 11.35 -4.51
C HIS A 301 -14.48 10.31 -3.94
N GLN A 302 -13.16 10.56 -4.03
CA GLN A 302 -12.16 9.66 -3.49
C GLN A 302 -12.24 9.63 -1.96
N ASP A 303 -12.14 8.46 -1.34
CA ASP A 303 -12.21 8.26 0.11
C ASP A 303 -13.48 8.84 0.76
N PHE A 304 -14.59 8.97 0.02
CA PHE A 304 -15.72 9.78 0.47
C PHE A 304 -16.27 9.34 1.83
N ILE A 305 -16.42 8.03 2.05
CA ILE A 305 -16.89 7.48 3.33
C ILE A 305 -15.87 7.71 4.44
N ALA A 306 -14.57 7.52 4.17
CA ALA A 306 -13.53 7.77 5.16
C ALA A 306 -13.45 9.25 5.56
N LYS A 307 -13.67 10.18 4.61
CA LYS A 307 -13.70 11.63 4.83
C LYS A 307 -14.96 12.11 5.57
N THR A 308 -16.12 11.53 5.26
CA THR A 308 -17.42 12.07 5.74
C THR A 308 -18.09 11.26 6.84
N GLY A 309 -17.70 10.00 7.04
CA GLY A 309 -18.38 9.06 7.94
C GLY A 309 -19.79 8.69 7.50
N ARG A 310 -20.20 9.04 6.27
CA ARG A 310 -21.55 8.73 5.77
C ARG A 310 -21.74 7.22 5.62
N PRO A 311 -22.83 6.65 6.15
CA PRO A 311 -23.10 5.23 5.98
C PRO A 311 -23.43 4.91 4.52
N CYS A 312 -22.99 3.75 4.07
CA CYS A 312 -23.41 3.17 2.79
C CYS A 312 -24.17 1.86 3.05
N HIS A 313 -25.04 1.47 2.12
CA HIS A 313 -25.88 0.28 2.24
C HIS A 313 -25.12 -1.04 1.99
N VAL A 314 -23.85 -0.96 1.59
CA VAL A 314 -22.99 -2.09 1.24
C VAL A 314 -22.52 -2.82 2.50
N ALA A 315 -22.48 -4.16 2.47
CA ALA A 315 -21.96 -4.97 3.57
C ALA A 315 -20.43 -5.03 3.54
N ASN A 316 -19.79 -5.08 4.72
CA ASN A 316 -18.34 -5.30 4.80
C ASN A 316 -17.99 -6.75 4.37
N PRO A 317 -17.18 -6.94 3.31
CA PRO A 317 -16.82 -8.28 2.83
C PRO A 317 -15.61 -8.91 3.55
N TRP A 318 -14.99 -8.22 4.51
CA TRP A 318 -13.77 -8.65 5.21
C TRP A 318 -13.98 -9.01 6.68
#